data_AF-A0A7K0A9A2-F1
#
_entry.id   AF-A0A7K0A9A2-F1
#
_cell.length_a   1.000
_cell.length_b   1.000
_cell.length_c   1.000
_cell.angle_alpha   90.00
_cell.angle_beta   90.00
_cell.angle_gamma   90.00
#
_symmetry.space_group_name_H-M   'P 1'
#
loop_
_entity.id
_entity.type
_entity.pdbx_description
1 polymer ?
#
loop_
_entity_poly.entity_id
_entity_poly.type
_entity_poly.pdbx_seq_one_letter_code
_entity_poly.pdbx_strand_id
1 'polypeptide(L)' 'MDALRFHELTKHSPASVRRSARALDWSNKPHPFKEYVDLEPIPLPPPSSDTAFPATEAIIGRGPDVGRPLDLPEVARLL' A
#
# COMPACT_ATOMS: atom_id res chain seq x y z
N MET A 1 25.33 0.89 7.06
CA MET A 1 25.16 0.65 5.61
C MET A 1 24.48 1.89 5.06
N ASP A 2 25.00 2.53 4.01
CA ASP A 2 24.37 3.71 3.42
C ASP A 2 23.44 3.34 2.25
N ALA A 3 22.71 4.33 1.73
CA ALA A 3 21.72 4.12 0.66
C ALA A 3 22.36 3.61 -0.64
N LEU A 4 23.56 4.10 -0.99
CA LEU A 4 24.26 3.69 -2.21
C LEU A 4 24.71 2.23 -2.10
N ARG A 5 25.27 1.85 -0.95
CA ARG A 5 25.70 0.49 -0.67
C ARG A 5 24.51 -0.47 -0.63
N PHE A 6 23.38 -0.07 -0.05
CA PHE A 6 22.15 -0.87 -0.10
C PHE A 6 21.68 -1.06 -1.55
N HIS A 7 21.63 0.02 -2.33
CA HIS A 7 21.25 -0.01 -3.74
C HIS A 7 22.11 -0.98 -4.56
N GLU A 8 23.44 -0.94 -4.41
CA GLU A 8 24.32 -1.88 -5.13
C GLU A 8 24.10 -3.34 -4.71
N LEU A 9 23.83 -3.60 -3.43
CA LEU A 9 23.65 -4.95 -2.91
C LEU A 9 22.32 -5.60 -3.30
N THR A 10 21.27 -4.82 -3.55
CA THR A 10 19.94 -5.33 -3.91
C THR A 10 19.64 -5.33 -5.41
N LYS A 11 20.63 -5.01 -6.26
CA LYS A 11 20.50 -5.14 -7.72
C LYS A 11 20.41 -6.61 -8.14
N HIS A 12 19.59 -6.87 -9.14
CA HIS A 12 19.47 -8.18 -9.76
C HIS A 12 19.84 -8.12 -11.25
N SER A 13 20.60 -9.11 -11.71
CA SER A 13 20.81 -9.39 -13.13
C SER A 13 20.20 -10.75 -13.48
N PRO A 14 19.88 -11.02 -14.77
CA PRO A 14 19.34 -12.32 -15.16
C PRO A 14 20.22 -13.51 -14.71
N ALA A 15 21.54 -13.34 -14.75
CA ALA A 15 22.48 -14.35 -14.31
C ALA A 15 22.48 -14.55 -12.77
N SER A 16 22.30 -13.47 -12.00
CA SER A 16 22.18 -13.54 -10.54
C SER A 16 20.92 -14.32 -10.13
N VAL A 17 19.76 -13.94 -10.69
CA VAL A 17 18.46 -14.57 -10.37
C VAL A 17 18.45 -16.06 -10.70
N ARG A 18 18.98 -16.46 -11.86
CA ARG A 18 19.03 -17.88 -12.27
C ARG A 18 19.91 -18.74 -11.37
N ARG A 19 21.02 -18.18 -10.85
CA ARG A 19 21.93 -18.89 -9.94
C ARG A 19 21.45 -18.89 -8.48
N SER A 20 20.57 -17.96 -8.10
CA SER A 20 20.12 -17.77 -6.72
C SER A 20 18.73 -18.36 -6.43
N ALA A 21 18.25 -19.28 -7.27
CA ALA A 21 16.94 -19.91 -7.05
C ALA A 21 16.91 -20.60 -5.67
N ARG A 22 15.91 -20.27 -4.85
CA ARG A 22 15.63 -20.92 -3.57
C ARG A 22 14.15 -21.28 -3.51
N ALA A 23 13.83 -22.40 -2.87
CA ALA A 23 12.44 -22.75 -2.57
C ALA A 23 11.88 -21.80 -1.50
N LEU A 24 10.55 -21.65 -1.48
CA LEU A 24 9.87 -20.94 -0.41
C LEU A 24 9.87 -21.79 0.85
N ASP A 25 10.21 -21.17 1.97
CA ASP A 25 10.02 -21.74 3.29
C ASP A 25 8.63 -21.34 3.79
N TRP A 26 7.65 -22.22 3.56
CA TRP A 26 6.27 -21.94 3.94
C TRP A 26 6.06 -21.86 5.46
N SER A 27 6.96 -22.45 6.26
CA SER A 27 6.87 -22.39 7.72
C SER A 27 7.11 -20.96 8.25
N ASN A 28 7.80 -20.11 7.47
CA ASN A 28 8.08 -18.73 7.82
C ASN A 28 7.16 -17.70 7.16
N LYS A 29 6.10 -18.14 6.47
CA LYS A 29 5.16 -17.23 5.80
C LYS A 29 4.60 -16.23 6.84
N PRO A 30 4.89 -14.92 6.71
CA PRO A 30 4.44 -13.95 7.69
C PRO A 30 2.92 -13.78 7.61
N HIS A 31 2.30 -13.49 8.75
CA HIS A 31 0.93 -13.00 8.78
C HIS A 31 0.90 -11.60 8.15
N PRO A 32 0.09 -11.35 7.09
CA PRO A 32 0.16 -10.11 6.33
C PRO A 32 -0.48 -8.91 7.04
N PHE A 33 -1.07 -9.11 8.22
CA PHE A 33 -1.70 -8.06 9.02
C PHE A 33 -1.11 -7.99 10.41
N LYS A 34 -1.09 -6.78 10.97
CA LYS A 34 -0.81 -6.57 12.38
C LYS A 34 -2.05 -6.89 13.19
N GLU A 35 -1.86 -7.60 14.30
CA GLU A 35 -2.91 -7.85 15.29
C GLU A 35 -2.72 -6.88 16.46
N TYR A 36 -3.78 -6.16 16.82
CA TYR A 36 -3.81 -5.29 17.99
C TYR A 36 -4.72 -5.95 19.02
N VAL A 37 -4.15 -6.60 20.04
CA VAL A 37 -4.89 -7.47 20.97
C VAL A 37 -5.77 -6.68 21.95
N ASP A 38 -5.27 -5.55 22.44
CA ASP A 38 -5.94 -4.76 23.50
C ASP A 38 -6.56 -3.45 22.99
N LEU A 39 -6.73 -3.33 21.67
CA LEU A 39 -7.28 -2.13 21.03
C LEU A 39 -8.73 -2.34 20.61
N GLU A 40 -9.63 -1.50 21.12
CA GLU A 40 -11.03 -1.50 20.69
C GLU A 40 -11.15 -1.10 19.21
N PRO A 41 -11.84 -1.92 18.38
CA PRO A 41 -12.02 -1.60 16.96
C PRO A 41 -12.98 -0.41 16.76
N ILE A 42 -12.59 0.51 15.88
CA ILE A 42 -13.48 1.56 15.38
C ILE A 42 -14.00 1.12 14.00
N PRO A 43 -15.31 0.86 13.84
CA PRO A 43 -15.85 0.44 12.55
C PRO A 43 -15.76 1.59 11.54
N LEU A 44 -15.19 1.31 10.37
CA LEU A 44 -15.20 2.25 9.26
C LEU A 44 -16.59 2.25 8.59
N PRO A 45 -17.15 3.42 8.24
CA PRO A 45 -18.30 3.52 7.34
C PRO A 45 -18.11 2.72 6.04
N PRO A 46 -19.18 2.27 5.38
CA PRO A 46 -19.07 1.57 4.10
C PRO A 46 -18.41 2.47 3.05
N PRO A 47 -17.66 1.89 2.10
CA PRO A 47 -16.97 2.65 1.06
C PRO A 47 -17.98 3.45 0.23
N SER A 48 -17.62 4.70 -0.10
CA SER A 48 -18.49 5.56 -0.90
C SER A 48 -18.43 5.19 -2.39
N SER A 49 -19.52 5.41 -3.11
CA SER A 49 -19.60 5.24 -4.57
C SER A 49 -18.95 6.39 -5.36
N ASP A 50 -18.26 7.34 -4.70
CA ASP A 50 -17.75 8.59 -5.31
C ASP A 50 -16.52 8.37 -6.21
N THR A 51 -16.09 7.14 -6.48
CA THR A 51 -14.92 6.84 -7.31
C THR A 51 -15.19 6.82 -8.81
N ALA A 52 -16.39 7.24 -9.25
CA ALA A 52 -16.81 7.22 -10.66
C ALA A 52 -16.23 8.37 -11.52
N PHE A 53 -15.04 8.88 -11.16
CA PHE A 53 -14.38 9.98 -11.87
C PHE A 53 -13.34 9.46 -12.86
N PRO A 54 -13.24 10.01 -14.09
CA PRO A 54 -12.22 9.56 -15.05
C PRO A 54 -10.79 9.72 -14.51
N ALA A 55 -10.04 8.62 -14.50
CA ALA A 55 -8.67 8.60 -13.95
C ALA A 55 -7.74 9.60 -14.65
N THR A 56 -7.93 9.82 -15.96
CA THR A 56 -7.13 10.77 -16.75
C THR A 56 -7.33 12.21 -16.31
N GLU A 57 -8.57 12.61 -16.01
CA GLU A 57 -8.89 13.95 -15.51
C GLU A 57 -8.30 14.16 -14.10
N ALA A 58 -8.30 13.11 -13.26
CA ALA A 58 -7.71 13.17 -11.92
C ALA A 58 -6.19 13.40 -11.99
N ILE A 59 -5.51 12.69 -12.89
CA ILE A 59 -4.05 12.79 -13.08
C ILE A 59 -3.63 14.21 -13.50
N ILE A 60 -4.43 14.88 -14.34
CA ILE A 60 -4.14 16.25 -14.78
C ILE A 60 -4.68 17.33 -13.82
N GLY A 61 -5.15 16.92 -12.64
CA GLY A 61 -5.62 17.82 -11.59
C GLY A 61 -7.00 18.45 -11.83
N ARG A 62 -7.78 17.93 -12.79
CA ARG A 62 -9.14 18.39 -13.09
C ARG A 62 -10.19 17.59 -12.36
N GLY A 63 -9.95 17.27 -11.10
CA GLY A 63 -10.92 16.58 -10.24
C GLY A 63 -11.98 17.53 -9.66
N PRO A 64 -13.02 16.98 -9.01
CA PRO A 64 -13.87 17.79 -8.15
C PRO A 64 -13.00 18.42 -7.04
N ASP A 65 -13.18 19.72 -6.81
CA ASP A 65 -12.60 20.39 -5.65
C ASP A 65 -13.37 19.96 -4.40
N VAL A 66 -12.91 18.87 -3.79
CA VAL A 66 -13.44 18.38 -2.52
C VAL A 66 -12.70 19.08 -1.39
N GLY A 67 -13.05 20.33 -1.14
CA GLY A 67 -12.80 21.03 0.13
C GLY A 67 -13.59 20.42 1.30
N ARG A 68 -13.66 19.08 1.37
CA ARG A 68 -14.34 18.34 2.43
C ARG A 68 -13.45 18.34 3.67
N PRO A 69 -13.98 18.63 4.87
CA PRO A 69 -13.26 18.43 6.11
C PRO A 69 -12.79 16.97 6.23
N LEU A 70 -11.57 16.74 6.71
CA LEU A 70 -11.03 15.40 6.98
C LEU A 70 -11.60 14.85 8.30
N ASP A 71 -12.90 14.55 8.32
CA ASP A 71 -13.56 13.86 9.42
C ASP A 71 -13.45 12.32 9.29
N LEU A 72 -13.94 11.57 10.29
CA LEU A 72 -13.84 10.10 10.28
C LEU A 72 -14.48 9.46 9.04
N PRO A 73 -15.67 9.90 8.57
CA PRO A 73 -16.22 9.45 7.29
C PRO A 73 -15.32 9.72 6.08
N GLU A 74 -14.75 10.92 5.94
CA GLU A 74 -13.90 11.25 4.80
C GLU A 74 -12.56 10.48 4.85
N VAL A 75 -11.99 10.26 6.04
CA VAL A 75 -10.80 9.38 6.19
C VAL A 75 -11.14 7.93 5.84
N ALA A 76 -12.28 7.42 6.30
CA ALA A 76 -12.73 6.07 5.97
C ALA A 76 -12.98 5.86 4.47
N ARG A 77 -13.32 6.93 3.74
CA ARG A 77 -13.46 6.89 2.28
C ARG A 77 -12.13 6.71 1.55
N LEU A 78 -11.01 7.17 2.13
CA LEU A 78 -9.69 7.21 1.48
C LEU A 78 -8.82 5.97 1.72
N LEU A 79 -9.16 5.14 2.71
CA LEU A 79 -8.41 3.94 3.12
C LEU A 79 -9.06 2.65 2.60
#